data_AF-A0A936QSS4-F1
#
_entry.id   AF-A0A936QSS4-F1
#
_cell.length_a   1.000
_cell.length_b   1.000
_cell.length_c   1.000
_cell.angle_alpha   90.00
_cell.angle_beta   90.00
_cell.angle_gamma   90.00
#
_symmetry.space_group_name_H-M   'P 1'
#
loop_
_entity.id
_entity.type
_entity.pdbx_description
1 polymer ?
#
loop_
_entity_poly.entity_id
_entity_poly.type
_entity_poly.pdbx_seq_one_letter_code
_entity_poly.pdbx_strand_id
1 'polypeptide(L)'
;MRLKEFEIRAIKEAVLSMDNKAKVYLFGSRVDDTKKGGDIDLLIISDKLEFGDKYKIYSKITHTLQDRKIDIIINNGVDTNYFINDALKNGTKL
;
A
#
# COMPACT_ATOMS: atom_id res chain seq x y z
N MET A 1 9.42 -9.78 5.18
CA MET A 1 8.30 -8.83 5.18
C MET A 1 7.69 -8.76 6.57
N ARG A 2 7.63 -7.55 7.15
CA ARG A 2 7.17 -7.31 8.53
C ARG A 2 5.70 -6.87 8.60
N LEU A 3 4.85 -7.63 7.93
CA LEU A 3 3.39 -7.56 7.99
C LEU A 3 2.86 -8.94 8.37
N LYS A 4 1.87 -9.00 9.26
CA LYS A 4 1.14 -10.22 9.59
C LYS A 4 0.09 -10.51 8.53
N GLU A 5 -0.29 -11.78 8.38
CA GLU A 5 -1.32 -12.22 7.44
C GLU A 5 -2.66 -11.49 7.53
N PHE A 6 -3.08 -11.08 8.75
CA PHE A 6 -4.30 -10.30 8.90
C PHE A 6 -4.14 -8.84 8.42
N GLU A 7 -2.93 -8.28 8.54
CA GLU A 7 -2.62 -6.92 8.06
C GLU A 7 -2.65 -6.88 6.53
N ILE A 8 -2.05 -7.89 5.89
CA ILE A 8 -2.09 -8.05 4.44
C ILE A 8 -3.53 -8.18 3.96
N ARG A 9 -4.33 -9.04 4.60
CA ARG A 9 -5.76 -9.22 4.25
C ARG A 9 -6.55 -7.92 4.38
N ALA A 10 -6.43 -7.21 5.51
CA ALA A 10 -7.13 -5.95 5.70
C ALA A 10 -6.74 -4.88 4.65
N ILE A 11 -5.45 -4.78 4.33
CA ILE A 11 -4.95 -3.87 3.28
C ILE A 11 -5.56 -4.24 1.93
N LYS A 12 -5.51 -5.51 1.54
CA LYS A 12 -6.06 -5.96 0.25
C LYS A 12 -7.56 -5.75 0.18
N GLU A 13 -8.30 -6.09 1.23
CA GLU A 13 -9.76 -5.89 1.28
C GLU A 13 -10.14 -4.41 1.18
N ALA A 14 -9.44 -3.53 1.89
CA ALA A 14 -9.68 -2.09 1.84
C ALA A 14 -9.56 -1.55 0.40
N VAL A 15 -8.51 -1.93 -0.31
CA VAL A 15 -8.25 -1.47 -1.69
C VAL A 15 -9.17 -2.17 -2.69
N LEU A 16 -9.24 -3.51 -2.65
CA LEU A 16 -9.99 -4.30 -3.63
C LEU A 16 -11.51 -4.13 -3.50
N SER A 17 -12.01 -3.69 -2.34
CA SER A 17 -13.41 -3.29 -2.19
C SER A 17 -13.78 -2.03 -2.99
N MET A 18 -12.80 -1.20 -3.33
CA MET A 18 -13.00 0.03 -4.12
C MET A 18 -12.66 -0.19 -5.60
N ASP A 19 -11.61 -0.97 -5.88
CA ASP A 19 -11.25 -1.42 -7.22
C ASP A 19 -10.67 -2.84 -7.19
N ASN A 20 -11.43 -3.81 -7.70
CA ASN A 20 -11.03 -5.22 -7.70
C ASN A 20 -9.87 -5.54 -8.66
N LYS A 21 -9.46 -4.60 -9.53
CA LYS A 21 -8.31 -4.75 -10.43
C LYS A 21 -7.06 -4.06 -9.92
N ALA A 22 -7.16 -3.31 -8.82
CA ALA A 22 -6.02 -2.60 -8.25
C ALA A 22 -4.91 -3.56 -7.83
N LYS A 23 -3.66 -3.17 -8.05
CA LYS A 23 -2.48 -3.91 -7.58
C LYS A 23 -1.91 -3.18 -6.37
N VAL A 24 -1.64 -3.92 -5.31
CA VAL A 24 -1.09 -3.35 -4.06
C VAL A 24 0.33 -3.86 -3.87
N TYR A 25 1.24 -2.94 -3.57
CA TYR A 25 2.64 -3.23 -3.29
C TYR A 25 3.00 -2.62 -1.94
N LEU A 26 3.65 -3.41 -1.09
CA LEU A 26 4.37 -2.92 0.08
C LEU A 26 5.77 -2.50 -0.38
N PHE A 27 6.19 -1.29 -0.04
CA PHE A 27 7.57 -0.87 -0.26
C PHE A 27 8.17 -0.30 1.03
N GLY A 28 9.39 0.23 0.93
CA GLY A 28 10.04 0.91 2.06
C GLY A 28 10.55 -0.03 3.14
N SER A 29 10.52 0.44 4.39
CA SER A 29 11.23 -0.21 5.51
C SER A 29 10.65 -1.55 5.94
N ARG A 30 9.39 -1.84 5.58
CA ARG A 30 8.64 -3.03 6.01
C ARG A 30 8.84 -4.24 5.11
N VAL A 31 9.44 -4.08 3.94
CA VAL A 31 9.78 -5.19 3.04
C VAL A 31 10.86 -6.08 3.67
N ASP A 32 11.84 -5.47 4.31
CA ASP A 32 13.03 -6.11 4.89
C ASP A 32 12.84 -6.41 6.39
N ASP A 33 13.00 -7.68 6.77
CA ASP A 33 12.84 -8.14 8.15
C ASP A 33 13.98 -7.71 9.08
N THR A 34 15.14 -7.35 8.52
CA THR A 34 16.32 -6.94 9.29
C THR A 34 16.24 -5.50 9.80
N LYS A 35 15.35 -4.68 9.23
CA LYS A 35 15.15 -3.27 9.61
C LYS A 35 14.28 -3.13 10.86
N LYS A 36 14.43 -2.02 11.60
CA LYS A 36 13.68 -1.70 12.83
C LYS A 36 12.78 -0.48 12.65
N GLY A 37 11.62 -0.46 13.31
CA GLY A 37 10.68 0.66 13.28
C GLY A 37 10.09 0.94 11.89
N GLY A 38 9.37 2.05 11.72
CA GLY A 38 8.90 2.51 10.41
C GLY A 38 7.43 2.25 10.10
N ASP A 39 6.91 3.11 9.23
CA ASP A 39 5.54 3.17 8.76
C ASP A 39 5.27 2.06 7.72
N ILE A 40 4.00 1.82 7.39
CA ILE A 40 3.63 0.93 6.29
C ILE A 40 3.51 1.79 5.03
N ASP A 41 4.42 1.61 4.08
CA ASP A 41 4.41 2.35 2.81
C ASP A 41 3.77 1.50 1.70
N LEU A 42 2.65 1.97 1.14
CA LEU A 42 1.85 1.26 0.14
C LEU A 42 1.80 2.00 -1.19
N LEU A 43 2.08 1.27 -2.27
CA LEU A 43 1.84 1.72 -3.64
C LEU A 43 0.64 0.95 -4.20
N ILE A 44 -0.36 1.70 -4.65
CA ILE A 44 -1.57 1.18 -5.27
C ILE A 44 -1.56 1.59 -6.74
N ILE A 45 -1.53 0.61 -7.63
CA ILE A 45 -1.67 0.81 -9.08
C ILE A 45 -3.12 0.54 -9.47
N SER A 46 -3.82 1.54 -9.98
CA SER A 46 -5.23 1.44 -10.38
C SER A 46 -5.57 2.49 -11.46
N ASP A 47 -6.35 2.07 -12.45
CA ASP A 47 -6.91 2.96 -13.48
C ASP A 47 -8.19 3.68 -13.01
N LYS A 48 -8.70 3.32 -11.82
CA LYS A 48 -9.98 3.80 -11.27
C LYS A 48 -9.81 4.69 -10.04
N LEU A 49 -8.84 4.38 -9.19
CA LEU A 49 -8.63 5.10 -7.94
C LEU A 49 -7.83 6.37 -8.19
N GLU A 50 -8.27 7.47 -7.60
CA GLU A 50 -7.59 8.76 -7.69
C GLU A 50 -6.96 9.16 -6.36
N PHE A 51 -6.11 10.20 -6.37
CA PHE A 51 -5.46 10.71 -5.16
C PHE A 51 -6.45 11.00 -4.02
N GLY A 52 -7.66 11.47 -4.34
CA GLY A 52 -8.72 11.75 -3.36
C GLY A 52 -9.23 10.51 -2.61
N ASP A 53 -9.09 9.31 -3.17
CA ASP A 53 -9.49 8.06 -2.52
C ASP A 53 -8.49 7.60 -1.45
N LYS A 54 -7.29 8.20 -1.39
CA LYS A 54 -6.27 7.92 -0.38
C LYS A 54 -6.84 7.91 1.04
N TYR A 55 -7.63 8.92 1.40
CA TYR A 55 -8.18 9.03 2.75
C TYR A 55 -9.22 7.95 3.07
N LYS A 56 -10.03 7.52 2.08
CA LYS A 56 -11.00 6.44 2.26
C LYS A 56 -10.30 5.11 2.47
N ILE A 57 -9.25 4.84 1.68
CA ILE A 57 -8.44 3.63 1.82
C ILE A 57 -7.73 3.65 3.18
N TYR A 58 -7.09 4.76 3.54
CA TYR A 58 -6.44 4.94 4.84
C TYR A 58 -7.42 4.64 5.98
N SER A 59 -8.61 5.26 5.96
CA SER A 59 -9.65 5.07 6.98
C SER A 59 -10.12 3.62 7.07
N LYS A 60 -10.33 2.92 5.94
CA LYS A 60 -10.69 1.50 5.92
C LYS A 60 -9.60 0.63 6.57
N ILE A 61 -8.33 0.89 6.27
CA ILE A 61 -7.23 0.09 6.82
C ILE A 61 -7.06 0.36 8.32
N THR A 62 -7.03 1.62 8.76
CA THR A 62 -6.80 1.96 10.17
C THR A 62 -7.97 1.56 11.07
N HIS A 63 -9.19 1.52 10.53
CA HIS A 63 -10.34 0.95 11.24
C HIS A 63 -10.12 -0.53 11.62
N THR A 64 -9.40 -1.29 10.79
CA THR A 64 -9.10 -2.71 11.05
C THR A 64 -7.78 -2.92 11.80
N LEU A 65 -6.73 -2.17 11.48
CA LEU A 65 -5.36 -2.43 11.96
C LEU A 65 -4.95 -1.64 13.20
N GLN A 66 -5.86 -0.80 13.74
CA GLN A 66 -5.57 0.19 14.78
C GLN A 66 -4.49 1.20 14.32
N ASP A 67 -4.19 2.23 15.14
CA ASP A 67 -3.35 3.40 14.79
C ASP A 67 -1.89 3.07 14.40
N ARG A 68 -1.71 2.40 13.27
CA ARG A 68 -0.44 2.33 12.56
C ARG A 68 -0.43 3.42 11.52
N LYS A 69 0.69 4.14 11.45
CA LYS A 69 0.93 5.11 10.40
C LYS A 69 1.17 4.36 9.09
N ILE A 70 0.32 4.68 8.11
CA ILE A 70 0.35 4.10 6.76
C ILE A 70 0.49 5.26 5.78
N ASP A 71 1.51 5.22 4.94
CA ASP A 71 1.58 6.10 3.78
C ASP A 71 1.07 5.35 2.54
N ILE A 72 0.24 6.03 1.76
CA ILE A 72 -0.43 5.46 0.59
C ILE A 72 -0.15 6.36 -0.60
N ILE A 73 0.33 5.74 -1.67
CA ILE A 73 0.54 6.39 -2.96
C ILE A 73 -0.32 5.65 -3.98
N ILE A 74 -1.13 6.42 -4.71
CA ILE A 74 -2.01 5.91 -5.77
C ILE A 74 -1.45 6.39 -7.10
N ASN A 75 -1.34 5.49 -8.07
CA ASN A 75 -0.80 5.75 -9.38
C ASN A 75 -1.57 4.96 -10.46
N ASN A 76 -1.67 5.52 -11.66
CA ASN A 76 -2.36 4.92 -12.80
C ASN A 76 -1.52 3.87 -13.56
N GLY A 77 -0.29 3.61 -13.12
CA GLY A 77 0.64 2.69 -13.78
C GLY A 77 1.31 3.25 -15.03
N VAL A 78 0.99 4.47 -15.45
CA VAL A 78 1.58 5.17 -16.60
C VAL A 78 2.61 6.19 -16.14
N ASP A 79 2.29 6.94 -15.08
CA ASP A 79 3.17 7.99 -14.55
C ASP A 79 4.26 7.40 -13.67
N THR A 80 5.45 7.19 -14.24
CA THR A 80 6.59 6.65 -13.51
C THR A 80 7.60 7.74 -13.15
N ASN A 81 7.94 7.85 -11.87
CA ASN A 81 9.09 8.61 -11.40
C ASN A 81 10.08 7.68 -10.68
N TYR A 82 11.25 8.20 -10.27
CA TYR A 82 12.27 7.40 -9.57
C TYR A 82 11.69 6.63 -8.38
N PHE A 83 10.80 7.27 -7.61
CA PHE A 83 10.19 6.69 -6.43
C PHE A 83 9.22 5.54 -6.79
N ILE A 84 8.34 5.71 -7.78
CA ILE A 84 7.43 4.64 -8.24
C ILE A 84 8.23 3.45 -8.78
N ASN A 85 9.31 3.72 -9.53
CA ASN A 85 10.18 2.68 -10.05
C ASN A 85 10.91 1.93 -8.94
N ASP A 86 11.40 2.63 -7.92
CA ASP A 86 12.01 2.01 -6.73
C ASP A 86 11.00 1.15 -5.98
N ALA A 87 9.79 1.65 -5.74
CA ALA A 87 8.72 0.91 -5.08
C ALA A 87 8.29 -0.35 -5.84
N LEU A 88 8.23 -0.29 -7.19
CA LEU A 88 7.91 -1.46 -8.02
C LEU A 88 9.06 -2.48 -8.06
N LYS A 89 10.31 -2.01 -8.03
CA LYS A 89 11.51 -2.87 -8.13
C LYS A 89 11.86 -3.52 -6.80
N ASN A 90 11.81 -2.76 -5.71
CA ASN A 90 12.25 -3.17 -4.38
C ASN A 90 11.08 -3.48 -3.43
N GLY A 91 9.84 -3.22 -3.85
CA GLY A 91 8.65 -3.59 -3.11
C GLY A 91 8.21 -5.03 -3.35
N THR A 92 7.31 -5.49 -2.48
CA THR A 92 6.67 -6.80 -2.54
C THR A 92 5.20 -6.62 -2.84
N LYS A 93 4.71 -7.34 -3.86
CA LYS A 93 3.27 -7.37 -4.18
C LYS A 93 2.51 -8.10 -3.07
N LEU A 94 1.41 -7.49 -2.60
CA LEU A 94 0.53 -8.04 -1.57
C LEU A 94 -0.58 -8.92 -2.16
#